data_AF-A0A380T4M3-F1
#
_entry.id   AF-A0A380T4M3-F1
#
_cell.length_a   1.000
_cell.length_b   1.000
_cell.length_c   1.000
_cell.angle_alpha   90.00
_cell.angle_beta   90.00
_cell.angle_gamma   90.00
#
_symmetry.space_group_name_H-M   'P 1'
#
loop_
_entity.id
_entity.type
_entity.pdbx_description
1 polymer ?
#
loop_
_entity_poly.entity_id
_entity_poly.type
_entity_poly.pdbx_seq_one_letter_code
_entity_poly.pdbx_strand_id
1 'polypeptide(L)'
;MTTVKTTADLRAALAAGTDVNTIEIAQADQPDTASIRTEAATEERERIKGINALASKGFEKEIEAAIDNGSSVEATALVMFKAAQDRGISLASIKSDAQGVTGTTPSGDSKQGERKAAVSAIVLGASRR
;
A
#
# COMPACT_ATOMS: atom_id res chain seq x y z
N MET A 1 25.47 -42.59 -31.00
CA MET A 1 24.33 -42.12 -30.20
C MET A 1 24.22 -40.62 -30.40
N THR A 2 23.06 -40.14 -30.84
CA THR A 2 22.82 -38.74 -31.20
C THR A 2 21.67 -38.19 -30.37
N THR A 3 21.94 -37.21 -29.50
CA THR A 3 20.91 -36.58 -28.67
C THR A 3 20.28 -35.40 -29.41
N VAL A 4 18.95 -35.37 -29.53
CA VAL A 4 18.19 -34.32 -30.23
C VAL A 4 17.30 -33.54 -29.26
N LYS A 5 17.25 -32.21 -29.38
CA LYS A 5 16.46 -31.33 -28.50
C LYS A 5 15.23 -30.76 -29.19
N THR A 6 15.27 -30.60 -30.50
CA THR A 6 14.20 -30.00 -31.28
C THR A 6 13.76 -30.90 -32.43
N THR A 7 12.58 -30.62 -32.99
CA THR A 7 12.11 -31.26 -34.22
C THR A 7 13.04 -30.99 -35.41
N ALA A 8 13.72 -29.84 -35.43
CA ALA A 8 14.71 -29.52 -36.46
C ALA A 8 15.94 -30.45 -36.35
N ASP A 9 16.45 -30.66 -35.13
CA ASP A 9 17.57 -31.58 -34.86
C ASP A 9 17.21 -33.02 -35.26
N LEU A 10 15.99 -33.45 -34.96
CA LEU A 10 15.50 -34.77 -35.35
C LEU A 10 15.47 -34.93 -36.88
N ARG A 11 14.94 -33.95 -37.61
CA ARG A 11 14.92 -33.98 -39.08
C ARG A 11 16.32 -33.99 -39.68
N ALA A 12 17.25 -33.23 -39.10
CA ALA A 12 18.65 -33.21 -39.52
C ALA A 12 19.33 -34.56 -39.30
N ALA A 13 19.11 -35.19 -38.14
CA ALA A 13 19.67 -36.52 -37.82
C ALA A 13 19.17 -37.61 -38.79
N LEU A 14 17.88 -37.59 -39.12
CA LEU A 14 17.27 -38.52 -40.08
C LEU A 14 17.81 -38.29 -41.51
N ALA A 15 17.92 -37.04 -41.94
CA ALA A 15 18.47 -36.70 -43.26
C ALA A 15 19.95 -37.08 -43.42
N ALA A 16 20.70 -37.06 -42.31
CA ALA A 16 22.10 -37.49 -42.28
C ALA A 16 22.28 -39.03 -42.27
N GLY A 17 21.19 -39.80 -42.28
CA GLY A 17 21.23 -41.27 -42.24
C GLY A 17 21.61 -41.84 -40.86
N THR A 18 21.38 -41.10 -39.78
CA THR A 18 21.59 -41.61 -38.42
C THR A 18 20.64 -42.78 -38.16
N ASP A 19 21.18 -43.90 -37.65
CA ASP A 19 20.35 -45.04 -37.24
C ASP A 19 19.35 -44.60 -36.16
N VAL A 20 18.06 -44.82 -36.44
CA VAL A 20 16.93 -44.42 -35.60
C VAL A 20 17.03 -45.02 -34.20
N ASN A 21 17.59 -46.23 -34.08
CA ASN A 21 17.75 -46.89 -32.78
C ASN A 21 18.86 -46.26 -31.91
N THR A 22 19.61 -45.31 -32.46
CA THR A 22 20.71 -44.61 -31.76
C THR A 22 20.39 -43.14 -31.47
N ILE A 23 19.18 -42.68 -31.80
CA ILE A 23 18.71 -41.32 -31.51
C ILE A 23 18.07 -41.30 -30.12
N GLU A 24 18.53 -40.39 -29.28
CA GLU A 24 17.95 -40.14 -27.96
C GLU A 24 17.31 -38.76 -27.93
N ILE A 25 16.08 -38.67 -27.44
CA ILE A 25 15.42 -37.38 -27.24
C ILE A 25 15.91 -36.82 -25.91
N ALA A 26 16.52 -35.64 -25.96
CA ALA A 26 16.91 -34.94 -24.74
C ALA A 26 15.69 -34.71 -23.86
N GLN A 27 15.84 -34.98 -22.57
CA GLN A 27 14.84 -34.58 -21.60
C GLN A 27 14.68 -33.06 -21.64
N ALA A 28 13.43 -32.58 -21.65
CA ALA A 28 13.14 -31.16 -21.60
C ALA A 28 13.66 -30.57 -20.29
N ASP A 29 14.27 -29.39 -20.39
CA ASP A 29 14.67 -28.61 -19.21
C ASP A 29 13.44 -28.38 -18.35
N GLN A 30 13.50 -28.87 -17.11
CA GLN A 30 12.41 -28.69 -16.16
C GLN A 30 12.49 -27.29 -15.55
N PRO A 31 11.37 -26.59 -15.38
CA PRO A 31 11.38 -25.32 -14.69
C PRO A 31 11.85 -25.50 -13.25
N ASP A 32 12.65 -24.56 -12.75
CA ASP A 32 13.03 -24.53 -11.34
C ASP A 32 11.83 -24.11 -10.48
N THR A 33 11.03 -25.11 -10.12
CA THR A 33 9.84 -24.91 -9.30
C THR A 33 10.16 -24.37 -7.90
N ALA A 34 11.40 -24.55 -7.40
CA ALA A 34 11.81 -24.03 -6.11
C ALA A 34 12.06 -22.51 -6.18
N SER A 35 12.75 -22.04 -7.23
CA SER A 35 12.93 -20.59 -7.47
C SER A 35 11.58 -19.91 -7.67
N ILE A 36 10.73 -20.46 -8.53
CA ILE A 36 9.40 -19.90 -8.83
C ILE A 36 8.55 -19.74 -7.57
N ARG A 37 8.53 -20.77 -6.70
CA ARG A 37 7.78 -20.69 -5.43
C ARG A 37 8.36 -19.66 -4.47
N THR A 38 9.69 -19.51 -4.45
CA THR A 38 10.39 -18.55 -3.59
C THR A 38 10.11 -17.11 -4.03
N GLU A 39 10.15 -16.86 -5.33
CA GLU A 39 9.81 -15.58 -5.96
C GLU A 39 8.33 -15.22 -5.68
N ALA A 40 7.41 -16.11 -6.00
CA ALA A 40 5.98 -15.91 -5.76
C ALA A 40 5.65 -15.64 -4.28
N ALA A 41 6.28 -16.37 -3.36
CA ALA A 41 6.09 -16.14 -1.92
C ALA A 41 6.66 -14.80 -1.46
N THR A 42 7.70 -14.29 -2.13
CA THR A 42 8.32 -12.99 -1.82
C THR A 42 7.41 -11.86 -2.31
N GLU A 43 6.98 -11.93 -3.57
CA GLU A 43 6.03 -10.98 -4.15
C GLU A 43 4.72 -10.92 -3.33
N GLU A 44 4.20 -12.07 -2.91
CA GLU A 44 2.96 -12.10 -2.13
C GLU A 44 3.13 -11.46 -0.74
N ARG A 45 4.28 -11.68 -0.08
CA ARG A 45 4.58 -10.99 1.19
C ARG A 45 4.69 -9.47 0.99
N GLU A 46 5.26 -9.01 -0.12
CA GLU A 46 5.35 -7.58 -0.43
C GLU A 46 3.98 -6.97 -0.69
N ARG A 47 3.12 -7.67 -1.44
CA ARG A 47 1.72 -7.27 -1.66
C ARG A 47 0.96 -7.12 -0.34
N ILE A 48 1.01 -8.14 0.53
CA ILE A 48 0.34 -8.12 1.84
C ILE A 48 0.88 -6.99 2.73
N LYS A 49 2.21 -6.74 2.72
CA LYS A 49 2.80 -5.60 3.45
C LYS A 49 2.27 -4.26 2.92
N GLY A 50 2.19 -4.10 1.60
CA GLY A 50 1.65 -2.89 0.97
C GLY A 50 0.19 -2.64 1.33
N ILE A 51 -0.64 -3.68 1.30
CA ILE A 51 -2.04 -3.60 1.72
C ILE A 51 -2.15 -3.23 3.20
N ASN A 52 -1.39 -3.87 4.07
CA ASN A 52 -1.39 -3.55 5.49
C ASN A 52 -0.87 -2.13 5.80
N ALA A 53 0.00 -1.58 4.95
CA ALA A 53 0.44 -0.18 5.08
C ALA A 53 -0.70 0.82 4.78
N LEU A 54 -1.70 0.42 4.01
CA LEU A 54 -2.92 1.22 3.77
C LEU A 54 -3.95 1.09 4.90
N ALA A 55 -3.76 0.15 5.83
CA ALA A 55 -4.74 -0.15 6.86
C ALA A 55 -5.02 1.08 7.73
N SER A 56 -6.30 1.44 7.81
CA SER A 56 -6.81 2.50 8.68
C SER A 56 -8.00 1.96 9.44
N LYS A 57 -8.22 2.49 10.66
CA LYS A 57 -9.31 2.04 11.53
C LYS A 57 -10.64 2.16 10.81
N GLY A 58 -11.44 1.09 10.87
CA GLY A 58 -12.75 1.00 10.22
C GLY A 58 -12.72 0.44 8.80
N PHE A 59 -11.55 0.18 8.20
CA PHE A 59 -11.42 -0.44 6.87
C PHE A 59 -10.95 -1.90 6.91
N GLU A 60 -11.07 -2.57 8.06
CA GLU A 60 -10.54 -3.92 8.25
C GLU A 60 -11.18 -4.93 7.29
N LYS A 61 -12.46 -4.77 6.97
CA LYS A 61 -13.17 -5.64 6.00
C LYS A 61 -12.66 -5.46 4.57
N GLU A 62 -12.37 -4.24 4.16
CA GLU A 62 -11.80 -3.97 2.84
C GLU A 62 -10.38 -4.53 2.70
N ILE A 63 -9.60 -4.48 3.78
CA ILE A 63 -8.26 -5.06 3.85
C ILE A 63 -8.31 -6.59 3.80
N GLU A 64 -9.18 -7.21 4.60
CA GLU A 64 -9.37 -8.67 4.60
C GLU A 64 -9.80 -9.16 3.21
N ALA A 65 -10.80 -8.51 2.61
CA ALA A 65 -11.26 -8.83 1.26
C ALA A 65 -10.15 -8.71 0.22
N ALA A 66 -9.29 -7.69 0.32
CA ALA A 66 -8.15 -7.49 -0.58
C ALA A 66 -7.05 -8.55 -0.43
N ILE A 67 -6.84 -9.06 0.78
CA ILE A 67 -5.91 -10.16 1.03
C ILE A 67 -6.45 -11.44 0.40
N ASP A 68 -7.71 -11.79 0.68
CA ASP A 68 -8.35 -13.04 0.26
C ASP A 68 -8.51 -13.16 -1.25
N ASN A 69 -8.87 -12.06 -1.93
CA ASN A 69 -9.10 -12.06 -3.37
C ASN A 69 -7.84 -11.84 -4.21
N GLY A 70 -6.67 -11.62 -3.58
CA GLY A 70 -5.42 -11.35 -4.28
C GLY A 70 -5.36 -9.99 -4.98
N SER A 71 -6.08 -8.97 -4.48
CA SER A 71 -6.06 -7.62 -5.08
C SER A 71 -4.67 -7.00 -5.02
N SER A 72 -4.32 -6.20 -6.03
CA SER A 72 -3.12 -5.36 -5.96
C SER A 72 -3.26 -4.28 -4.90
N VAL A 73 -2.12 -3.71 -4.48
CA VAL A 73 -2.08 -2.62 -3.48
C VAL A 73 -2.86 -1.40 -4.00
N GLU A 74 -2.71 -1.08 -5.28
CA GLU A 74 -3.36 0.06 -5.94
C GLU A 74 -4.87 -0.15 -6.08
N ALA A 75 -5.31 -1.36 -6.45
CA ALA A 75 -6.72 -1.70 -6.51
C ALA A 75 -7.38 -1.56 -5.12
N THR A 76 -6.67 -2.04 -4.09
CA THR A 76 -7.10 -1.90 -2.69
C THR A 76 -7.22 -0.43 -2.28
N ALA A 77 -6.23 0.40 -2.62
CA ALA A 77 -6.25 1.82 -2.34
C ALA A 77 -7.46 2.53 -2.98
N LEU A 78 -7.80 2.19 -4.23
CA LEU A 78 -8.98 2.74 -4.91
C LEU A 78 -10.30 2.32 -4.24
N VAL A 79 -10.41 1.06 -3.81
CA VAL A 79 -11.58 0.56 -3.07
C VAL A 79 -11.71 1.29 -1.74
N MET A 80 -10.62 1.42 -0.97
CA MET A 80 -10.62 2.15 0.29
C MET A 80 -10.98 3.63 0.11
N PHE A 81 -10.46 4.27 -0.94
CA PHE A 81 -10.79 5.65 -1.27
C PHE A 81 -12.28 5.82 -1.59
N LYS A 82 -12.86 4.91 -2.39
CA LYS A 82 -14.30 4.89 -2.66
C LYS A 82 -15.12 4.65 -1.39
N ALA A 83 -14.73 3.67 -0.58
CA ALA A 83 -15.39 3.40 0.69
C ALA A 83 -15.31 4.60 1.66
N ALA A 84 -14.20 5.35 1.68
CA ALA A 84 -14.07 6.57 2.47
C ALA A 84 -15.04 7.68 1.99
N GLN A 85 -15.23 7.82 0.67
CA GLN A 85 -16.23 8.74 0.11
C GLN A 85 -17.65 8.32 0.48
N ASP A 86 -17.99 7.03 0.30
CA ASP A 86 -19.33 6.49 0.55
C ASP A 86 -19.69 6.58 2.05
N ARG A 87 -18.71 6.46 2.95
CA ARG A 87 -18.87 6.60 4.41
C ARG A 87 -18.91 8.05 4.89
N GLY A 88 -18.90 9.03 3.99
CA GLY A 88 -19.12 10.43 4.34
C GLY A 88 -17.92 11.15 4.94
N ILE A 89 -16.68 10.69 4.73
CA ILE A 89 -15.48 11.55 4.84
C ILE A 89 -15.34 12.28 3.51
N SER A 90 -16.31 13.13 3.18
CA SER A 90 -16.23 14.01 2.03
C SER A 90 -15.68 15.35 2.48
N LEU A 91 -14.90 16.03 1.63
CA LEU A 91 -14.52 17.43 1.89
C LEU A 91 -15.75 18.31 2.16
N ALA A 92 -16.91 17.96 1.60
CA ALA A 92 -18.18 18.64 1.84
C ALA A 92 -18.71 18.42 3.27
N SER A 93 -18.64 17.21 3.81
CA SER A 93 -19.05 16.91 5.19
C SER A 93 -18.05 17.43 6.22
N ILE A 94 -16.75 17.38 5.95
CA ILE A 94 -15.73 18.07 6.76
C ILE A 94 -15.99 19.59 6.77
N LYS A 95 -16.30 20.18 5.61
CA LYS A 95 -16.65 21.61 5.50
C LYS A 95 -17.96 21.95 6.20
N SER A 96 -18.95 21.06 6.13
CA SER A 96 -20.23 21.21 6.83
C SER A 96 -20.08 21.11 8.35
N ASP A 97 -19.23 20.21 8.85
CA ASP A 97 -18.92 20.08 10.27
C ASP A 97 -18.08 21.28 10.77
N ALA A 98 -17.15 21.76 9.94
CA ALA A 98 -16.38 22.97 10.22
C ALA A 98 -17.23 24.26 10.28
N GLN A 99 -18.44 24.28 9.70
CA GLN A 99 -19.36 25.43 9.81
C GLN A 99 -19.99 25.59 11.19
N GLY A 100 -19.87 24.59 12.08
CA GLY A 100 -20.34 24.66 13.47
C GLY A 100 -19.28 25.12 14.47
N VAL A 101 -18.00 25.13 14.08
CA VAL A 101 -16.94 25.71 14.91
C VAL A 101 -16.87 27.20 14.62
N THR A 102 -17.75 27.97 15.25
CA THR A 102 -17.44 29.36 15.53
C THR A 102 -16.16 29.33 16.34
N GLY A 103 -15.02 29.65 15.74
CA GLY A 103 -13.81 29.87 16.50
C GLY A 103 -14.17 30.83 17.63
N THR A 104 -14.17 30.32 18.87
CA THR A 104 -14.20 31.18 20.03
C THR A 104 -12.81 31.81 20.09
N THR A 105 -12.53 32.74 19.18
CA THR A 105 -11.65 33.85 19.53
C THR A 105 -12.31 34.44 20.76
N PRO A 106 -11.72 34.31 21.95
CA PRO A 106 -12.32 34.88 23.15
C PRO A 106 -12.50 36.36 22.85
N SER A 107 -13.75 36.84 22.89
CA SER A 107 -14.01 38.27 22.81
C SER A 107 -13.19 38.92 23.91
N GLY A 108 -12.14 39.64 23.51
CA GLY A 108 -11.31 40.36 24.44
C GLY A 108 -12.15 41.50 24.99
N ASP A 109 -12.84 41.29 26.12
CA ASP A 109 -13.15 42.37 27.04
C ASP A 109 -13.70 41.87 28.38
N SER A 110 -12.87 42.12 29.41
CA SER A 110 -13.10 42.18 30.87
C SER A 110 -11.84 41.69 31.61
N LYS A 111 -11.26 40.55 31.20
CA LYS A 111 -10.08 39.95 31.87
C LYS A 111 -8.72 40.51 31.42
N GLN A 112 -8.64 41.21 30.28
CA GLN A 112 -7.39 41.85 29.85
C GLN A 112 -7.11 43.17 30.59
N GLY A 113 -8.16 43.93 30.95
CA GLY A 113 -8.01 45.15 31.75
C GLY A 113 -7.48 44.85 33.16
N GLU A 114 -8.02 43.82 33.81
CA GLU A 114 -7.56 43.35 35.12
C GLU A 114 -6.11 42.83 35.08
N ARG A 115 -5.74 42.10 34.02
CA ARG A 115 -4.36 41.63 33.83
C ARG A 115 -3.39 42.79 33.56
N LYS A 116 -3.77 43.80 32.77
CA LYS A 116 -2.94 45.00 32.57
C LYS A 116 -2.76 45.78 33.87
N ALA A 117 -3.82 45.96 34.66
CA ALA A 117 -3.75 46.65 35.95
C ALA A 117 -2.84 45.90 36.95
N ALA A 118 -2.96 44.58 37.03
CA ALA A 118 -2.11 43.75 37.87
C ALA A 118 -0.63 43.81 37.44
N VAL A 119 -0.36 43.75 36.13
CA VAL A 119 1.02 43.86 35.60
C VAL A 119 1.61 45.24 35.87
N SER A 120 0.85 46.33 35.67
CA SER A 120 1.32 47.68 35.98
C SER A 120 1.61 47.89 37.47
N ALA A 121 0.81 47.30 38.37
CA ALA A 121 1.06 47.36 39.81
C ALA A 121 2.34 46.63 40.23
N ILE A 122 2.61 45.47 39.61
CA ILE A 122 3.85 44.70 39.84
C ILE A 122 5.07 45.48 39.33
N VAL A 123 5.00 46.08 38.14
CA VAL A 123 6.10 46.86 37.56
C VAL A 123 6.39 48.12 38.40
N LEU A 124 5.37 48.85 38.86
CA LEU A 124 5.53 50.01 39.75
C LEU A 124 6.01 49.65 41.16
N GLY A 125 5.71 48.44 41.63
CA GLY A 125 6.23 47.90 42.89
C GLY A 125 7.70 47.46 42.78
N ALA A 126 8.09 46.91 41.62
CA ALA A 126 9.45 46.48 41.34
C ALA A 126 10.43 47.66 41.17
N SER A 127 9.99 48.79 40.59
CA SER A 127 10.81 50.00 40.46
C SER A 127 10.97 50.82 41.75
N ARG A 128 10.32 50.42 42.85
CA ARG A 128 10.43 51.08 44.17
C ARG A 128 11.31 50.32 45.17
N ARG A 129 11.98 49.24 44.75
CA ARG A 129 13.01 48.54 45.51
C ARG A 129 14.40 48.87 45.00
#